data_AF-A0A8H6ZN95-F1
#
_entry.id   AF-A0A8H6ZN95-F1
#
_cell.length_a   1.000
_cell.length_b   1.000
_cell.length_c   1.000
_cell.angle_alpha   90.00
_cell.angle_beta   90.00
_cell.angle_gamma   90.00
#
_symmetry.space_group_name_H-M   'P 1'
#
loop_
_entity.id
_entity.type
_entity.pdbx_description
1 polymer ?
#
loop_
_entity_poly.entity_id
_entity_poly.type
_entity_poly.pdbx_seq_one_letter_code
_entity_poly.pdbx_strand_id
1 'polypeptide(L)'
;MSDKEIVDAVRRLQELQAGDSTDNSETPREYINQLTPPIGTSFFKRQSVTLFDDERFYAKFISIPESDLQVLVQTLTWKVDIYTYVTGATPDQEQFEANGGSVMVVMVHSGHLSFDSRRGRSIYRVTAPTSVVSQKQLPPTGSGIKNEDYWNYTISYQEVMNMFNNGGNGTLNFDAKYKEDFSRKDPLAGVVLSNGVQFGTEFELNNTDLPAFNLAGVSIFRSYAPDAFPVNFSFEADSAWSFIDNLGLASNKKVQVEVDINRGV
;
A
#
# COMPACT_ATOMS: atom_id res chain seq x y z
N MET A 1 -0.27 6.05 46.45
CA MET A 1 -0.25 6.89 45.25
C MET A 1 -1.31 7.94 45.45
N SER A 2 -0.92 9.21 45.54
CA SER A 2 -1.86 10.32 45.68
C SER A 2 -2.47 10.68 44.33
N ASP A 3 -3.69 11.23 44.32
CA ASP A 3 -4.36 11.67 43.08
C ASP A 3 -3.52 12.65 42.25
N LYS A 4 -2.63 13.40 42.92
CA LYS A 4 -1.69 14.31 42.28
C LYS A 4 -0.59 13.58 41.49
N GLU A 5 -0.13 12.43 41.97
CA GLU A 5 0.86 11.60 41.26
C GLU A 5 0.24 10.92 40.05
N ILE A 6 -1.05 10.56 40.13
CA ILE A 6 -1.80 9.97 39.01
C ILE A 6 -2.03 11.02 37.91
N VAL A 7 -2.42 12.24 38.27
CA VAL A 7 -2.60 13.35 37.32
C VAL A 7 -1.27 13.73 36.65
N ASP A 8 -0.17 13.76 37.39
CA ASP A 8 1.16 14.02 36.80
C ASP A 8 1.64 12.88 35.89
N ALA A 9 1.32 11.63 36.21
CA ALA A 9 1.64 10.48 35.35
C ALA A 9 0.81 10.48 34.06
N VAL A 10 -0.48 10.82 34.14
CA VAL A 10 -1.36 10.96 32.97
C VAL A 10 -0.93 12.12 32.09
N ARG A 11 -0.55 13.26 32.68
CA ARG A 11 0.00 14.40 31.94
C ARG A 11 1.30 14.04 31.21
N ARG A 12 2.22 13.33 31.87
CA ARG A 12 3.46 12.84 31.24
C ARG A 12 3.21 11.82 30.13
N LEU A 13 2.19 10.97 30.29
CA LEU A 13 1.79 10.03 29.22
C LEU A 13 1.17 10.76 28.02
N GLN A 14 0.40 11.82 28.25
CA GLN A 14 -0.11 12.68 27.18
C GLN A 14 1.01 13.48 26.50
N GLU A 15 1.99 13.96 27.25
CA GLU A 15 3.19 14.64 26.71
C GLU A 15 4.12 13.67 25.95
N LEU A 16 4.20 12.40 26.37
CA LEU A 16 4.94 11.34 25.64
C LEU A 16 4.20 10.87 24.38
N GLN A 17 2.86 10.87 24.38
CA GLN A 17 2.06 10.61 23.18
C GLN A 17 2.00 11.81 22.21
N ALA A 18 2.20 13.03 22.72
CA ALA A 18 2.33 14.25 21.92
C ALA A 18 3.79 14.57 21.54
N GLY A 19 4.76 13.79 22.03
CA GLY A 19 6.18 14.09 21.98
C GLY A 19 6.96 13.59 20.76
N ASP A 20 6.30 13.00 19.76
CA ASP A 20 6.95 12.59 18.50
C ASP A 20 6.41 13.34 17.26
N SER A 21 5.70 14.46 17.50
CA SER A 21 5.33 15.40 16.43
C SER A 21 6.28 16.61 16.42
N THR A 22 7.56 16.40 16.13
CA THR A 22 8.31 17.46 15.44
C THR A 22 7.97 17.38 13.95
N ASP A 23 6.72 17.75 13.63
CA ASP A 23 6.23 17.92 12.27
C ASP A 23 6.58 19.35 11.81
N ASN A 24 7.85 19.56 11.46
CA ASN A 24 8.29 20.79 10.79
C ASN A 24 8.02 20.70 9.28
N SER A 25 6.76 20.50 8.89
CA SER A 25 6.32 20.77 7.52
C SER A 25 5.15 21.76 7.55
N GLU A 26 5.40 22.98 7.09
CA GLU A 26 4.38 24.05 6.98
C GLU A 26 3.27 23.76 5.94
N THR A 27 3.20 22.55 5.40
CA THR A 27 2.19 22.13 4.42
C THR A 27 1.06 21.37 5.11
N PRO A 28 -0.21 21.83 5.01
CA PRO A 28 -1.36 21.07 5.51
C PRO A 28 -1.36 19.66 4.91
N ARG A 29 -1.37 18.63 5.75
CA ARG A 29 -1.50 17.24 5.31
C ARG A 29 -2.97 16.96 5.00
N GLU A 30 -3.30 16.71 3.74
CA GLU A 30 -4.67 16.38 3.32
C GLU A 30 -4.85 14.87 3.18
N TYR A 31 -5.99 14.36 3.69
CA TYR A 31 -6.42 12.98 3.49
C TYR A 31 -7.87 12.96 2.99
N ILE A 32 -8.07 12.36 1.82
CA ILE A 32 -9.38 12.15 1.20
C ILE A 32 -9.46 10.68 0.78
N ASN A 33 -10.49 9.97 1.23
CA ASN A 33 -10.83 8.65 0.70
C ASN A 33 -12.32 8.63 0.31
N GLN A 34 -12.57 8.80 -0.98
CA GLN A 34 -13.88 8.69 -1.63
C GLN A 34 -13.83 7.56 -2.65
N LEU A 35 -13.34 6.38 -2.24
CA LEU A 35 -13.30 5.19 -3.08
C LEU A 35 -14.55 4.31 -2.91
N THR A 36 -15.35 4.51 -1.86
CA THR A 36 -16.60 3.75 -1.69
C THR A 36 -17.76 4.51 -2.36
N PRO A 37 -18.44 3.91 -3.36
CA PRO A 37 -19.58 4.54 -4.01
C PRO A 37 -20.81 4.56 -3.08
N PRO A 38 -21.87 5.33 -3.43
CA PRO A 38 -23.09 5.38 -2.64
C PRO A 38 -23.72 3.99 -2.42
N ILE A 39 -24.44 3.84 -1.30
CA ILE A 39 -25.21 2.63 -1.00
C ILE A 39 -26.18 2.34 -2.15
N GLY A 40 -26.32 1.06 -2.52
CA GLY A 40 -27.15 0.62 -3.64
C GLY A 40 -26.43 0.58 -4.99
N THR A 41 -25.15 0.93 -5.04
CA THR A 41 -24.29 0.70 -6.21
C THR A 41 -24.11 -0.80 -6.45
N SER A 42 -24.42 -1.24 -7.67
CA SER A 42 -24.22 -2.62 -8.14
C SER A 42 -22.79 -2.84 -8.62
N PHE A 43 -22.36 -4.11 -8.64
CA PHE A 43 -21.05 -4.52 -9.17
C PHE A 43 -19.82 -3.86 -8.52
N PHE A 44 -19.98 -3.43 -7.27
CA PHE A 44 -18.91 -2.95 -6.41
C PHE A 44 -18.60 -3.96 -5.30
N LYS A 45 -17.31 -4.17 -5.02
CA LYS A 45 -16.83 -4.95 -3.87
C LYS A 45 -15.68 -4.22 -3.20
N ARG A 46 -15.71 -4.14 -1.87
CA ARG A 46 -14.57 -3.73 -1.05
C ARG A 46 -14.10 -4.91 -0.20
N GLN A 47 -12.81 -5.12 -0.13
CA GLN A 47 -12.17 -6.11 0.72
C GLN A 47 -10.97 -5.49 1.43
N SER A 48 -10.88 -5.67 2.75
CA SER A 48 -9.73 -5.24 3.55
C SER A 48 -8.96 -6.47 4.00
N VAL A 49 -7.65 -6.49 3.75
CA VAL A 49 -6.77 -7.63 4.07
C VAL A 49 -5.55 -7.14 4.85
N THR A 50 -5.25 -7.79 5.96
CA THR A 50 -3.94 -7.67 6.60
C THR A 50 -3.05 -8.76 6.01
N LEU A 51 -2.07 -8.34 5.20
CA LEU A 51 -1.15 -9.25 4.50
C LEU A 51 -0.08 -9.77 5.46
N PHE A 52 0.44 -8.86 6.29
CA PHE A 52 1.44 -9.11 7.31
C PHE A 52 1.07 -8.32 8.56
N ASP A 53 1.18 -8.93 9.73
CA ASP A 53 0.88 -8.33 11.03
C ASP A 53 2.06 -8.55 11.98
N ASP A 54 2.81 -7.48 12.25
CA ASP A 54 4.08 -7.48 12.99
C ASP A 54 5.05 -8.58 12.51
N GLU A 55 5.06 -8.80 11.20
CA GLU A 55 5.81 -9.88 10.57
C GLU A 55 7.30 -9.58 10.59
N ARG A 56 8.11 -10.53 11.07
CA ARG A 56 9.56 -10.36 11.22
C ARG A 56 10.32 -10.97 10.04
N PHE A 57 11.23 -10.20 9.48
CA PHE A 57 12.12 -10.59 8.38
C PHE A 57 13.53 -10.76 8.91
N TYR A 58 14.13 -11.91 8.68
CA TYR A 58 15.47 -12.24 9.17
C TYR A 58 16.43 -12.52 8.00
N ALA A 59 17.65 -11.99 8.10
CA ALA A 59 18.76 -12.34 7.20
C ALA A 59 19.69 -13.35 7.88
N LYS A 60 20.20 -14.30 7.10
CA LYS A 60 21.20 -15.29 7.56
C LYS A 60 22.60 -14.70 7.42
N PHE A 61 23.49 -14.89 8.37
CA PHE A 61 24.89 -14.44 8.25
C PHE A 61 25.74 -15.52 7.56
N ILE A 62 26.15 -15.35 6.30
CA ILE A 62 26.90 -16.38 5.53
C ILE A 62 28.37 -16.49 5.95
N SER A 63 28.97 -15.46 6.59
CA SER A 63 30.40 -15.48 6.92
C SER A 63 30.78 -16.45 8.05
N ILE A 64 29.81 -17.17 8.64
CA ILE A 64 30.05 -18.22 9.63
C ILE A 64 29.31 -19.49 9.14
N PRO A 65 29.99 -20.37 8.39
CA PRO A 65 29.38 -21.52 7.69
C PRO A 65 28.58 -22.49 8.56
N GLU A 66 28.80 -22.48 9.88
CA GLU A 66 28.16 -23.36 10.86
C GLU A 66 27.18 -22.62 11.79
N SER A 67 26.97 -21.30 11.60
CA SER A 67 26.01 -20.56 12.44
C SER A 67 24.63 -20.48 11.78
N ASP A 68 23.61 -20.83 12.57
CA ASP A 68 22.21 -20.48 12.28
C ASP A 68 21.87 -19.07 12.77
N LEU A 69 22.87 -18.18 12.86
CA LEU A 69 22.66 -16.82 13.31
C LEU A 69 21.77 -16.08 12.30
N GLN A 70 20.54 -15.81 12.74
CA GLN A 70 19.57 -14.99 12.05
C GLN A 70 19.54 -13.62 12.71
N VAL A 71 19.65 -12.56 11.92
CA VAL A 71 19.56 -11.19 12.40
C VAL A 71 18.26 -10.58 11.89
N LEU A 72 17.51 -9.94 12.79
CA LEU A 72 16.31 -9.21 12.42
C LEU A 72 16.69 -8.08 11.47
N VAL A 73 15.98 -7.97 10.35
CA VAL A 73 16.18 -6.92 9.35
C VAL A 73 15.06 -5.91 9.46
N GLN A 74 13.82 -6.41 9.46
CA GLN A 74 12.62 -5.60 9.40
C GLN A 74 11.49 -6.25 10.20
N THR A 75 10.66 -5.43 10.83
CA THR A 75 9.31 -5.79 11.25
C THR A 75 8.32 -5.05 10.36
N LEU A 76 7.31 -5.74 9.84
CA LEU A 76 6.36 -5.21 8.87
C LEU A 76 4.92 -5.52 9.27
N THR A 77 4.11 -4.47 9.33
CA THR A 77 2.66 -4.55 9.23
C THR A 77 2.24 -3.96 7.90
N TRP A 78 1.61 -4.76 7.04
CA TRP A 78 1.12 -4.35 5.72
C TRP A 78 -0.35 -4.74 5.57
N LYS A 79 -1.18 -3.72 5.33
CA LYS A 79 -2.61 -3.85 5.06
C LYS A 79 -2.91 -3.31 3.66
N VAL A 80 -3.93 -3.89 3.03
CA VAL A 80 -4.45 -3.43 1.75
C VAL A 80 -5.96 -3.35 1.79
N ASP A 81 -6.50 -2.21 1.39
CA ASP A 81 -7.91 -2.04 1.05
C ASP A 81 -8.05 -2.15 -0.47
N ILE A 82 -8.81 -3.14 -0.92
CA ILE A 82 -9.04 -3.44 -2.33
C ILE A 82 -10.46 -3.02 -2.69
N TYR A 83 -10.57 -2.16 -3.69
CA TYR A 83 -11.83 -1.66 -4.24
C TYR A 83 -11.96 -2.16 -5.68
N THR A 84 -12.98 -2.98 -5.94
CA THR A 84 -13.27 -3.53 -7.26
C THR A 84 -14.56 -2.92 -7.80
N TYR A 85 -14.48 -2.35 -8.99
CA TYR A 85 -15.60 -1.70 -9.68
C TYR A 85 -15.79 -2.34 -11.06
N VAL A 86 -17.03 -2.65 -11.42
CA VAL A 86 -17.40 -2.83 -12.82
C VAL A 86 -18.00 -1.52 -13.33
N THR A 87 -17.48 -1.00 -14.43
CA THR A 87 -17.86 0.30 -15.00
C THR A 87 -18.10 0.19 -16.51
N GLY A 88 -18.98 1.04 -17.05
CA GLY A 88 -19.26 1.16 -18.49
C GLY A 88 -20.29 0.17 -19.01
N ALA A 89 -20.08 -1.13 -18.78
CA ALA A 89 -20.96 -2.23 -19.16
C ALA A 89 -21.21 -3.16 -17.97
N THR A 90 -22.33 -3.89 -17.93
CA THR A 90 -22.57 -4.90 -16.89
C THR A 90 -21.72 -6.15 -17.17
N PRO A 91 -21.27 -6.90 -16.15
CA PRO A 91 -20.28 -7.97 -16.36
C PRO A 91 -20.79 -9.16 -17.19
N ASP A 92 -22.11 -9.27 -17.37
CA ASP A 92 -22.81 -10.29 -18.14
C ASP A 92 -23.14 -9.84 -19.58
N GLN A 93 -22.89 -8.58 -19.95
CA GLN A 93 -23.13 -8.10 -21.30
C GLN A 93 -22.17 -8.72 -22.31
N GLU A 94 -22.73 -9.26 -23.40
CA GLU A 94 -21.96 -9.60 -24.58
C GLU A 94 -21.17 -8.38 -25.08
N GLN A 95 -19.95 -8.63 -25.57
CA GLN A 95 -19.06 -7.57 -26.04
C GLN A 95 -18.73 -6.50 -24.97
N PHE A 96 -18.65 -6.91 -23.70
CA PHE A 96 -18.32 -6.06 -22.54
C PHE A 96 -17.31 -4.94 -22.83
N GLU A 97 -16.12 -5.27 -23.33
CA GLU A 97 -15.07 -4.29 -23.63
C GLU A 97 -15.50 -3.29 -24.73
N ALA A 98 -16.13 -3.77 -25.80
CA ALA A 98 -16.58 -2.92 -26.90
C ALA A 98 -17.67 -1.93 -26.48
N ASN A 99 -18.44 -2.28 -25.45
CA ASN A 99 -19.43 -1.41 -24.81
C ASN A 99 -18.81 -0.44 -23.78
N GLY A 100 -17.47 -0.37 -23.69
CA GLY A 100 -16.75 0.47 -22.74
C GLY A 100 -16.63 -0.15 -21.34
N GLY A 101 -16.96 -1.44 -21.22
CA GLY A 101 -16.84 -2.21 -19.99
C GLY A 101 -15.41 -2.35 -19.52
N SER A 102 -15.17 -2.12 -18.23
CA SER A 102 -13.94 -2.55 -17.57
C SER A 102 -14.17 -2.92 -16.12
N VAL A 103 -13.33 -3.83 -15.62
CA VAL A 103 -13.19 -4.09 -14.18
C VAL A 103 -11.98 -3.32 -13.69
N MET A 104 -12.20 -2.36 -12.80
CA MET A 104 -11.18 -1.55 -12.19
C MET A 104 -10.88 -2.05 -10.78
N VAL A 105 -9.60 -2.23 -10.44
CA VAL A 105 -9.15 -2.62 -9.10
C VAL A 105 -8.23 -1.53 -8.58
N VAL A 106 -8.63 -0.86 -7.51
CA VAL A 106 -7.82 0.13 -6.79
C VAL A 106 -7.40 -0.49 -5.47
N MET A 107 -6.10 -0.54 -5.21
CA MET A 107 -5.51 -1.07 -3.98
C MET A 107 -4.86 0.07 -3.21
N VAL A 108 -5.36 0.36 -2.02
CA VAL A 108 -4.75 1.32 -1.08
C VAL A 108 -3.91 0.54 -0.09
N HIS A 109 -2.60 0.75 -0.13
CA HIS A 109 -1.62 0.14 0.75
C HIS A 109 -1.39 1.04 1.97
N SER A 110 -1.49 0.44 3.15
CA SER A 110 -1.19 1.11 4.41
C SER A 110 -0.38 0.17 5.31
N GLY A 111 0.34 0.73 6.27
CA GLY A 111 1.12 -0.09 7.18
C GLY A 111 2.21 0.68 7.91
N HIS A 112 3.01 -0.08 8.63
CA HIS A 112 4.18 0.42 9.33
C HIS A 112 5.31 -0.58 9.21
N LEU A 113 6.53 -0.09 9.07
CA LEU A 113 7.72 -0.91 9.06
C LEU A 113 8.81 -0.28 9.94
N SER A 114 9.57 -1.13 10.62
CA SER A 114 10.76 -0.74 11.39
C SER A 114 11.92 -1.63 11.03
N PHE A 115 13.14 -1.10 11.12
CA PHE A 115 14.36 -1.83 10.82
C PHE A 115 15.29 -1.90 12.02
N ASP A 116 16.12 -2.93 12.06
CA ASP A 116 17.20 -3.09 13.06
C ASP A 116 18.57 -2.65 12.49
N SER A 117 18.56 -1.93 11.38
CA SER A 117 19.74 -1.39 10.70
C SER A 117 19.48 0.01 10.19
N ARG A 118 20.51 0.86 10.17
CA ARG A 118 20.48 2.22 9.60
C ARG A 118 20.65 2.25 8.09
N ARG A 119 20.91 1.09 7.48
CA ARG A 119 21.07 0.93 6.05
C ARG A 119 20.34 -0.32 5.59
N GLY A 120 19.49 -0.18 4.58
CA GLY A 120 18.61 -1.26 4.17
C GLY A 120 17.75 -0.93 2.97
N ARG A 121 17.02 -1.94 2.55
CA ARG A 121 16.06 -1.88 1.46
C ARG A 121 14.83 -2.68 1.85
N SER A 122 13.67 -2.17 1.46
CA SER A 122 12.42 -2.92 1.51
C SER A 122 11.64 -2.69 0.24
N ILE A 123 11.29 -3.78 -0.44
CA ILE A 123 10.55 -3.79 -1.71
C ILE A 123 9.27 -4.58 -1.54
N TYR A 124 8.18 -3.98 -2.01
CA TYR A 124 6.85 -4.55 -2.04
C TYR A 124 6.44 -4.72 -3.50
N ARG A 125 5.98 -5.93 -3.86
CA ARG A 125 5.47 -6.23 -5.21
C ARG A 125 4.05 -6.70 -5.12
N VAL A 126 3.23 -6.22 -6.05
CA VAL A 126 1.90 -6.76 -6.30
C VAL A 126 1.89 -7.28 -7.73
N THR A 127 1.90 -8.60 -7.85
CA THR A 127 1.85 -9.29 -9.15
C THR A 127 0.40 -9.58 -9.50
N ALA A 128 -0.01 -9.06 -10.66
CA ALA A 128 -1.35 -9.26 -11.21
C ALA A 128 -1.39 -10.51 -12.11
N PRO A 129 -2.55 -11.18 -12.23
CA PRO A 129 -2.75 -12.23 -13.21
C PRO A 129 -2.77 -11.67 -14.63
N THR A 130 -2.54 -12.52 -15.63
CA THR A 130 -2.41 -12.09 -17.05
C THR A 130 -3.67 -11.44 -17.63
N SER A 131 -4.84 -11.70 -17.06
CA SER A 131 -6.11 -11.06 -17.42
C SER A 131 -6.25 -9.63 -16.90
N VAL A 132 -5.29 -9.15 -16.11
CA VAL A 132 -5.31 -7.85 -15.44
C VAL A 132 -4.06 -7.05 -15.81
N VAL A 133 -4.26 -5.82 -16.27
CA VAL A 133 -3.21 -4.88 -16.66
C VAL A 133 -2.94 -3.91 -15.52
N SER A 134 -1.66 -3.74 -15.17
CA SER A 134 -1.20 -2.73 -14.22
C SER A 134 -1.19 -1.35 -14.88
N GLN A 135 -1.83 -0.36 -14.26
CA GLN A 135 -2.01 0.97 -14.83
C GLN A 135 -1.08 2.00 -14.17
N LYS A 136 -1.09 2.04 -12.83
CA LYS A 136 -0.40 3.08 -12.07
C LYS A 136 0.05 2.55 -10.70
N GLN A 137 1.19 3.06 -10.25
CA GLN A 137 1.66 2.98 -8.87
C GLN A 137 1.90 4.41 -8.38
N LEU A 138 1.32 4.75 -7.25
CA LEU A 138 1.49 6.04 -6.58
C LEU A 138 2.06 5.84 -5.16
N PRO A 139 2.94 6.73 -4.69
CA PRO A 139 3.62 7.76 -5.49
C PRO A 139 4.63 7.11 -6.46
N PRO A 140 4.85 7.68 -7.66
CA PRO A 140 5.82 7.13 -8.60
C PRO A 140 7.25 7.53 -8.20
N THR A 141 8.24 6.77 -8.65
CA THR A 141 9.66 7.10 -8.46
C THR A 141 9.95 8.53 -8.92
N GLY A 142 10.64 9.29 -8.06
CA GLY A 142 11.05 10.68 -8.35
C GLY A 142 9.97 11.74 -8.10
N SER A 143 8.79 11.37 -7.57
CA SER A 143 7.74 12.36 -7.23
C SER A 143 7.92 13.06 -5.89
N GLY A 144 8.79 12.55 -5.02
CA GLY A 144 9.05 13.15 -3.71
C GLY A 144 9.77 14.49 -3.83
N ILE A 145 9.31 15.48 -3.07
CA ILE A 145 9.96 16.79 -2.96
C ILE A 145 10.80 16.77 -1.69
N LYS A 146 12.12 16.89 -1.82
CA LYS A 146 13.02 16.96 -0.68
C LYS A 146 12.91 18.34 -0.02
N ASN A 147 12.62 18.34 1.28
CA ASN A 147 12.65 19.52 2.15
C ASN A 147 13.48 19.19 3.39
N GLU A 148 14.65 19.81 3.53
CA GLU A 148 15.64 19.49 4.56
C GLU A 148 15.97 17.98 4.61
N ASP A 149 15.66 17.32 5.72
CA ASP A 149 15.87 15.90 5.98
C ASP A 149 14.68 15.02 5.58
N TYR A 150 13.61 15.61 5.05
CA TYR A 150 12.38 14.92 4.70
C TYR A 150 12.11 14.92 3.19
N TRP A 151 11.42 13.89 2.74
CA TRP A 151 10.79 13.77 1.44
C TRP A 151 9.28 13.89 1.63
N ASN A 152 8.69 14.88 0.99
CA ASN A 152 7.25 15.12 0.97
C ASN A 152 6.63 14.48 -0.27
N TYR A 153 5.55 13.74 -0.07
CA TYR A 153 4.81 13.03 -1.10
C TYR A 153 3.34 13.42 -1.07
N THR A 154 2.75 13.50 -2.26
CA THR A 154 1.30 13.57 -2.46
C THR A 154 0.88 12.40 -3.32
N ILE A 155 0.05 11.51 -2.76
CA ILE A 155 -0.74 10.59 -3.55
C ILE A 155 -2.00 11.34 -3.97
N SER A 156 -2.28 11.40 -5.27
CA SER A 156 -3.51 11.99 -5.80
C SER A 156 -4.03 11.12 -6.94
N TYR A 157 -5.09 10.38 -6.67
CA TYR A 157 -5.83 9.58 -7.63
C TYR A 157 -7.26 10.10 -7.75
N GLN A 158 -7.72 10.25 -8.99
CA GLN A 158 -9.10 10.60 -9.30
C GLN A 158 -9.50 9.94 -10.61
N GLU A 159 -10.67 9.31 -10.63
CA GLU A 159 -11.29 8.80 -11.86
C GLU A 159 -12.81 8.80 -11.76
N VAL A 160 -13.46 9.28 -12.82
CA VAL A 160 -14.92 9.21 -12.94
C VAL A 160 -15.28 7.88 -13.61
N MET A 161 -16.05 7.06 -12.90
CA MET A 161 -16.54 5.77 -13.36
C MET A 161 -18.05 5.83 -13.61
N ASN A 162 -18.50 5.26 -14.72
CA ASN A 162 -19.93 5.08 -15.00
C ASN A 162 -20.36 3.73 -14.41
N MET A 163 -20.93 3.80 -13.21
CA MET A 163 -21.34 2.64 -12.41
C MET A 163 -22.84 2.38 -12.53
N PHE A 164 -23.28 1.28 -11.93
CA PHE A 164 -24.67 0.84 -11.96
C PHE A 164 -25.33 0.91 -10.58
N ASN A 165 -26.64 1.09 -10.53
CA ASN A 165 -27.46 0.98 -9.33
C ASN A 165 -28.75 0.21 -9.61
N ASN A 166 -29.60 0.06 -8.59
CA ASN A 166 -30.92 -0.59 -8.72
C ASN A 166 -30.83 -2.00 -9.35
N GLY A 167 -29.82 -2.79 -8.94
CA GLY A 167 -29.59 -4.14 -9.46
C GLY A 167 -29.12 -4.16 -10.91
N GLY A 168 -28.46 -3.11 -11.40
CA GLY A 168 -28.00 -3.00 -12.80
C GLY A 168 -28.94 -2.21 -13.72
N ASN A 169 -30.13 -1.83 -13.25
CA ASN A 169 -31.16 -1.18 -14.09
C ASN A 169 -31.04 0.35 -14.18
N GLY A 170 -30.10 0.95 -13.44
CA GLY A 170 -29.80 2.37 -13.55
C GLY A 170 -28.29 2.62 -13.55
N THR A 171 -27.91 3.83 -13.95
CA THR A 171 -26.51 4.25 -14.01
C THR A 171 -26.26 5.45 -13.10
N LEU A 172 -25.01 5.62 -12.67
CA LEU A 172 -24.54 6.78 -11.94
C LEU A 172 -23.07 7.05 -12.27
N ASN A 173 -22.70 8.33 -12.35
CA ASN A 173 -21.30 8.71 -12.42
C ASN A 173 -20.74 8.80 -11.01
N PHE A 174 -19.75 7.97 -10.71
CA PHE A 174 -19.04 7.95 -9.43
C PHE A 174 -17.65 8.55 -9.62
N ASP A 175 -17.35 9.62 -8.88
CA ASP A 175 -16.04 10.27 -8.88
C ASP A 175 -15.18 9.66 -7.78
N ALA A 176 -14.44 8.59 -8.12
CA ALA A 176 -13.58 7.89 -7.19
C ALA A 176 -12.32 8.72 -6.94
N LYS A 177 -12.06 9.06 -5.67
CA LYS A 177 -10.92 9.89 -5.28
C LYS A 177 -10.16 9.31 -4.11
N TYR A 178 -8.84 9.38 -4.20
CA TYR A 178 -7.94 9.16 -3.07
C TYR A 178 -6.87 10.24 -3.06
N LYS A 179 -6.71 10.91 -1.92
CA LYS A 179 -5.62 11.85 -1.68
C LYS A 179 -4.97 11.56 -0.33
N GLU A 180 -3.65 11.57 -0.30
CA GLU A 180 -2.89 11.46 0.95
C GLU A 180 -1.57 12.21 0.80
N ASP A 181 -1.36 13.20 1.67
CA ASP A 181 -0.08 13.90 1.82
C ASP A 181 0.69 13.32 3.01
N PHE A 182 1.95 12.95 2.80
CA PHE A 182 2.81 12.41 3.86
C PHE A 182 4.28 12.77 3.67
N SER A 183 5.03 12.70 4.77
CA SER A 183 6.46 12.99 4.80
C SER A 183 7.23 11.81 5.42
N ARG A 184 8.45 11.57 4.94
CA ARG A 184 9.35 10.51 5.45
C ARG A 184 10.81 10.93 5.27
N LYS A 185 11.75 10.33 6.01
CA LYS A 185 13.18 10.71 5.96
C LYS A 185 13.95 10.08 4.79
N ASP A 186 13.33 9.16 4.09
CA ASP A 186 13.93 8.30 3.09
C ASP A 186 13.12 8.31 1.78
N PRO A 187 13.77 8.17 0.62
CA PRO A 187 13.06 8.21 -0.64
C PRO A 187 12.22 6.95 -0.82
N LEU A 188 10.97 7.14 -1.26
CA LEU A 188 10.10 6.09 -1.78
C LEU A 188 10.20 6.03 -3.32
N ALA A 189 10.29 4.82 -3.84
CA ALA A 189 10.22 4.49 -5.25
C ALA A 189 8.93 3.71 -5.54
N GLY A 190 8.36 3.93 -6.72
CA GLY A 190 7.13 3.29 -7.19
C GLY A 190 7.13 3.18 -8.70
N VAL A 191 6.97 1.97 -9.22
CA VAL A 191 7.02 1.67 -10.65
C VAL A 191 5.92 0.70 -11.07
N VAL A 192 5.43 0.87 -12.29
CA VAL A 192 4.56 -0.11 -12.96
C VAL A 192 5.43 -1.10 -13.71
N LEU A 193 5.16 -2.39 -13.52
CA LEU A 193 5.80 -3.50 -14.21
C LEU A 193 4.83 -4.10 -15.23
N SER A 194 5.35 -4.92 -16.15
CA SER A 194 4.50 -5.60 -17.15
C SER A 194 3.49 -6.56 -16.53
N ASN A 195 3.79 -7.11 -15.36
CA ASN A 195 2.99 -8.10 -14.65
C ASN A 195 2.51 -7.62 -13.27
N GLY A 196 2.60 -6.32 -12.97
CA GLY A 196 2.31 -5.85 -11.62
C GLY A 196 2.77 -4.44 -11.35
N VAL A 197 2.97 -4.15 -10.07
CA VAL A 197 3.61 -2.93 -9.59
C VAL A 197 4.65 -3.29 -8.55
N GLN A 198 5.62 -2.40 -8.38
CA GLN A 198 6.62 -2.48 -7.32
C GLN A 198 6.76 -1.12 -6.67
N PHE A 199 6.83 -1.10 -5.35
CA PHE A 199 7.13 0.10 -4.59
C PHE A 199 7.95 -0.24 -3.36
N GLY A 200 8.63 0.73 -2.78
CA GLY A 200 9.52 0.47 -1.66
C GLY A 200 10.52 1.57 -1.44
N THR A 201 11.48 1.30 -0.58
CA THR A 201 12.53 2.25 -0.23
C THR A 201 13.88 1.56 -0.16
N GLU A 202 14.92 2.33 -0.45
CA GLU A 202 16.30 2.04 -0.11
C GLU A 202 16.84 3.26 0.64
N PHE A 203 17.52 3.01 1.76
CA PHE A 203 17.95 4.07 2.66
C PHE A 203 19.31 3.78 3.26
N GLU A 204 20.00 4.88 3.58
CA GLU A 204 21.20 4.93 4.39
C GLU A 204 21.10 6.17 5.26
N LEU A 205 20.92 5.97 6.57
CA LEU A 205 20.71 7.05 7.53
C LEU A 205 21.99 7.36 8.31
N ASN A 206 22.28 8.65 8.43
CA ASN A 206 23.45 9.16 9.16
C ASN A 206 23.17 9.42 10.65
N ASN A 207 21.92 9.27 11.10
CA ASN A 207 21.51 9.52 12.48
C ASN A 207 21.71 8.29 13.38
N THR A 208 21.46 8.44 14.68
CA THR A 208 21.58 7.34 15.64
C THR A 208 20.34 6.43 15.71
N ASP A 209 19.19 6.96 15.28
CA ASP A 209 17.90 6.30 15.44
C ASP A 209 17.70 5.21 14.39
N LEU A 210 17.04 4.12 14.80
CA LEU A 210 16.65 3.08 13.87
C LEU A 210 15.47 3.55 13.00
N PRO A 211 15.45 3.23 11.71
CA PRO A 211 14.41 3.69 10.82
C PRO A 211 13.07 3.03 11.12
N ALA A 212 12.03 3.85 11.19
CA ALA A 212 10.64 3.43 11.26
C ALA A 212 9.81 4.31 10.31
N PHE A 213 9.00 3.69 9.46
CA PHE A 213 8.28 4.37 8.39
C PHE A 213 6.86 3.84 8.26
N ASN A 214 5.96 4.74 7.86
CA ASN A 214 4.65 4.32 7.41
C ASN A 214 4.73 3.86 5.95
N LEU A 215 4.04 2.77 5.67
CA LEU A 215 3.77 2.31 4.32
C LEU A 215 2.53 3.05 3.82
N ALA A 216 2.65 3.76 2.72
CA ALA A 216 1.54 4.43 2.04
C ALA A 216 1.73 4.29 0.53
N GLY A 217 0.67 3.93 -0.18
CA GLY A 217 0.72 3.80 -1.64
C GLY A 217 -0.64 3.43 -2.23
N VAL A 218 -0.82 3.72 -3.52
CA VAL A 218 -2.02 3.31 -4.26
C VAL A 218 -1.62 2.66 -5.57
N SER A 219 -2.16 1.47 -5.82
CA SER A 219 -1.95 0.69 -7.03
C SER A 219 -3.24 0.53 -7.81
N ILE A 220 -3.18 0.76 -9.10
CA ILE A 220 -4.35 0.76 -9.97
C ILE A 220 -4.16 -0.31 -11.04
N PHE A 221 -5.17 -1.16 -11.19
CA PHE A 221 -5.22 -2.21 -12.19
C PHE A 221 -6.55 -2.17 -12.96
N ARG A 222 -6.54 -2.71 -14.17
CA ARG A 222 -7.71 -2.79 -15.04
C ARG A 222 -7.77 -4.12 -15.78
N SER A 223 -8.97 -4.68 -15.91
CA SER A 223 -9.24 -5.83 -16.77
C SER A 223 -10.42 -5.52 -17.69
N TYR A 224 -10.42 -6.14 -18.86
CA TYR A 224 -11.53 -6.12 -19.82
C TYR A 224 -12.23 -7.48 -19.91
N ALA A 225 -11.86 -8.43 -19.06
CA ALA A 225 -12.39 -9.79 -19.02
C ALA A 225 -13.09 -10.04 -17.66
N PRO A 226 -14.36 -9.63 -17.49
CA PRO A 226 -15.08 -9.80 -16.23
C PRO A 226 -15.25 -11.28 -15.84
N ASP A 227 -15.30 -12.17 -16.83
CA ASP A 227 -15.35 -13.63 -16.63
C ASP A 227 -14.05 -14.26 -16.16
N ALA A 228 -12.94 -13.52 -16.16
CA ALA A 228 -11.73 -13.98 -15.50
C ALA A 228 -11.84 -13.93 -13.97
N PHE A 229 -12.79 -13.18 -13.41
CA PHE A 229 -12.94 -13.03 -11.96
C PHE A 229 -13.77 -14.19 -11.36
N PRO A 230 -13.34 -14.75 -10.21
CA PRO A 230 -12.30 -14.25 -9.31
C PRO A 230 -10.86 -14.49 -9.82
N VAL A 231 -9.96 -13.55 -9.49
CA VAL A 231 -8.53 -13.60 -9.87
C VAL A 231 -7.62 -13.51 -8.65
N ASN A 232 -6.44 -14.14 -8.70
CA ASN A 232 -5.48 -14.11 -7.59
C ASN A 232 -4.36 -13.10 -7.84
N PHE A 233 -4.21 -12.15 -6.92
CA PHE A 233 -3.05 -11.26 -6.85
C PHE A 233 -2.02 -11.83 -5.87
N SER A 234 -0.74 -11.66 -6.19
CA SER A 234 0.37 -12.08 -5.33
C SER A 234 1.04 -10.85 -4.74
N PHE A 235 1.05 -10.76 -3.41
CA PHE A 235 1.72 -9.73 -2.64
C PHE A 235 3.02 -10.30 -2.10
N GLU A 236 4.13 -9.63 -2.39
CA GLU A 236 5.46 -10.04 -1.98
C GLU A 236 6.14 -8.89 -1.24
N ALA A 237 6.78 -9.20 -0.12
CA ALA A 237 7.64 -8.29 0.63
C ALA A 237 9.05 -8.88 0.66
N ASP A 238 10.01 -8.06 0.25
CA ASP A 238 11.44 -8.37 0.13
C ASP A 238 12.21 -7.37 0.99
N SER A 239 13.03 -7.86 1.92
CA SER A 239 13.79 -7.00 2.83
C SER A 239 15.24 -7.46 2.92
N ALA A 240 16.17 -6.51 2.82
CA ALA A 240 17.60 -6.78 2.83
C ALA A 240 18.40 -5.62 3.46
N TRP A 241 19.62 -5.93 3.92
CA TRP A 241 20.63 -4.91 4.19
C TRP A 241 21.33 -4.54 2.89
N SER A 242 21.35 -3.26 2.52
CA SER A 242 21.80 -2.84 1.18
C SER A 242 23.33 -2.98 0.94
N PHE A 243 24.13 -3.37 1.94
CA PHE A 243 25.53 -3.74 1.72
C PHE A 243 25.71 -5.24 1.40
N ILE A 244 24.64 -6.05 1.53
CA ILE A 244 24.69 -7.51 1.40
C ILE A 244 23.86 -8.07 0.23
N ASP A 245 23.27 -7.23 -0.63
CA ASP A 245 22.50 -7.68 -1.81
C ASP A 245 23.30 -8.68 -2.69
N ASN A 246 24.63 -8.56 -2.74
CA ASN A 246 25.52 -9.45 -3.51
C ASN A 246 25.77 -10.83 -2.88
N LEU A 247 25.31 -11.10 -1.65
CA LEU A 247 25.47 -12.41 -0.99
C LEU A 247 24.15 -13.20 -0.91
N GLY A 248 23.05 -12.72 -1.50
CA GLY A 248 21.77 -13.42 -1.51
C GLY A 248 21.05 -13.45 -0.15
N LEU A 249 21.27 -12.43 0.70
CA LEU A 249 20.73 -12.34 2.05
C LEU A 249 19.49 -11.47 2.17
N ALA A 250 18.53 -11.72 1.27
CA ALA A 250 17.21 -11.12 1.32
C ALA A 250 16.22 -12.07 2.02
N SER A 251 15.33 -11.51 2.82
CA SER A 251 14.18 -12.23 3.37
C SER A 251 12.97 -11.90 2.50
N ASN A 252 12.31 -12.94 1.99
CA ASN A 252 11.16 -12.81 1.10
C ASN A 252 9.95 -13.51 1.69
N LYS A 253 8.79 -12.84 1.69
CA LYS A 253 7.51 -13.42 2.09
C LYS A 253 6.45 -13.07 1.07
N LYS A 254 5.52 -14.01 0.85
CA LYS A 254 4.49 -13.90 -0.16
C LYS A 254 3.13 -14.36 0.35
N VAL A 255 2.10 -13.60 0.01
CA VAL A 255 0.69 -13.87 0.30
C VAL A 255 -0.10 -13.77 -1.00
N GLN A 256 -1.07 -14.67 -1.20
CA GLN A 256 -2.02 -14.56 -2.31
C GLN A 256 -3.35 -14.04 -1.79
N VAL A 257 -3.98 -13.15 -2.54
CA VAL A 257 -5.31 -12.63 -2.24
C VAL A 257 -6.18 -12.79 -3.48
N GLU A 258 -7.30 -13.50 -3.30
CA GLU A 258 -8.35 -13.60 -4.29
C GLU A 258 -9.15 -12.29 -4.32
N VAL A 259 -9.27 -11.70 -5.50
CA VAL A 259 -10.02 -10.49 -5.78
C VAL A 259 -11.13 -10.84 -6.76
N ASP A 260 -12.33 -10.38 -6.47
CA ASP A 260 -13.54 -10.81 -7.15
C ASP A 260 -14.47 -9.62 -7.42
N ILE A 261 -15.38 -9.79 -8.38
CA ILE A 261 -16.43 -8.82 -8.69
C ILE A 261 -17.72 -9.22 -7.99
N ASN A 262 -18.48 -8.24 -7.48
CA ASN A 262 -19.79 -8.53 -6.94
C ASN A 262 -20.79 -8.71 -8.09
N ARG A 263 -21.12 -9.94 -8.48
CA ARG A 263 -22.05 -10.18 -9.61
C ARG A 263 -23.51 -9.84 -9.31
N GLY A 264 -23.88 -9.55 -8.06
CA GLY A 264 -25.25 -9.21 -7.68
C GLY A 264 -26.25 -10.33 -8.00
N VAL A 265 -26.54 -11.19 -7.03
CA VAL A 265 -27.77 -12.01 -7.06
C VAL A 265 -28.86 -11.24 -6.33
#